data_AF-A0A358FW48-F1
#
_entry.id   AF-A0A358FW48-F1
#
_cell.length_a   1.000
_cell.length_b   1.000
_cell.length_c   1.000
_cell.angle_alpha   90.00
_cell.angle_beta   90.00
_cell.angle_gamma   90.00
#
_symmetry.space_group_name_H-M   'P 1'
#
loop_
_entity.id
_entity.type
_entity.pdbx_description
1 polymer ?
#
loop_
_entity_poly.entity_id
_entity_poly.type
_entity_poly.pdbx_seq_one_letter_code
_entity_poly.pdbx_strand_id
1 'polypeptide(L)'
;VAIAHGWCSGVELADLVHDGDLAGGDIVRNLRQVIDLCRQIGEVVSDPDVRGVARQAVSQCTRGVVVDIASADSSSGIEHAIGPNVWDGN
;
A
#
# COMPACT_ATOMS: atom_id res chain seq x y z
N VAL A 1 -4.88 -14.17 7.06
CA VAL A 1 -5.53 -14.39 5.74
C VAL A 1 -6.93 -13.81 5.67
N ALA A 2 -7.81 -14.06 6.66
CA ALA A 2 -9.19 -13.56 6.67
C ALA A 2 -9.32 -12.04 6.50
N ILE A 3 -8.46 -11.24 7.14
CA ILE A 3 -8.52 -9.76 7.06
C ILE A 3 -8.19 -9.23 5.65
N ALA A 4 -7.11 -9.71 5.02
CA ALA A 4 -6.76 -9.31 3.66
C ALA A 4 -7.84 -9.74 2.66
N HIS A 5 -8.39 -10.95 2.82
CA HIS A 5 -9.50 -11.43 2.00
C HIS A 5 -10.77 -10.59 2.20
N GLY A 6 -11.14 -10.27 3.44
CA GLY A 6 -12.29 -9.40 3.76
C GLY A 6 -12.12 -8.00 3.18
N TRP A 7 -10.95 -7.39 3.35
CA TRP A 7 -10.63 -6.09 2.76
C TRP A 7 -10.70 -6.10 1.24
N CYS A 8 -10.14 -7.10 0.56
CA CYS A 8 -10.20 -7.17 -0.90
C CYS A 8 -11.60 -7.63 -1.40
N SER A 9 -12.46 -8.17 -0.53
CA SER A 9 -13.88 -8.48 -0.82
C SER A 9 -14.85 -7.31 -0.60
N GLY A 10 -14.47 -6.30 0.20
CA GLY A 10 -15.23 -5.05 0.35
C GLY A 10 -15.66 -4.69 1.75
N VAL A 11 -15.11 -5.37 2.75
CA VAL A 11 -15.35 -5.04 4.17
C VAL A 11 -14.64 -3.74 4.53
N GLU A 12 -15.32 -2.86 5.26
CA GLU A 12 -14.75 -1.60 5.75
C GLU A 12 -13.63 -1.84 6.76
N LEU A 13 -12.66 -0.92 6.82
CA LEU A 13 -11.50 -1.06 7.69
C LEU A 13 -11.91 -1.08 9.16
N ALA A 14 -12.92 -0.28 9.53
CA ALA A 14 -13.43 -0.21 10.90
C ALA A 14 -13.99 -1.56 11.35
N ASP A 15 -14.71 -2.26 10.47
CA ASP A 15 -15.29 -3.57 10.77
C ASP A 15 -14.19 -4.64 10.91
N LEU A 16 -13.15 -4.59 10.08
CA LEU A 16 -11.99 -5.49 10.19
C LEU A 16 -11.15 -5.29 11.46
N VAL A 17 -11.09 -4.05 11.97
CA VAL A 17 -10.44 -3.72 13.24
C VAL A 17 -11.32 -4.18 14.41
N HIS A 18 -12.63 -4.08 14.29
CA HIS A 18 -13.56 -4.49 15.35
C HIS A 18 -13.61 -6.00 15.51
N ASP A 19 -13.59 -6.74 14.41
CA ASP A 19 -13.70 -8.21 14.38
C ASP A 19 -12.34 -8.93 14.55
N GLY A 20 -11.23 -8.20 14.55
CA GLY A 20 -9.87 -8.78 14.56
C GLY A 20 -9.04 -8.37 15.78
N ASP A 21 -8.16 -9.26 16.24
CA ASP A 21 -7.18 -8.98 17.30
C ASP A 21 -5.99 -8.07 16.86
N LEU A 22 -6.04 -7.49 15.66
CA LEU A 22 -4.95 -6.67 15.11
C LEU A 22 -5.24 -5.18 15.23
N ALA A 23 -4.24 -4.42 15.66
CA ALA A 23 -4.30 -2.96 15.61
C ALA A 23 -4.42 -2.47 14.16
N GLY A 24 -5.13 -1.35 13.93
CA GLY A 24 -5.33 -0.81 12.59
C GLY A 24 -4.05 -0.55 11.80
N GLY A 25 -2.95 -0.18 12.48
CA GLY A 25 -1.63 -0.03 11.86
C GLY A 25 -1.06 -1.33 11.28
N ASP A 26 -1.28 -2.46 11.94
CA ASP A 26 -0.84 -3.78 11.47
C ASP A 26 -1.67 -4.26 10.28
N ILE A 27 -2.95 -3.91 10.24
CA ILE A 27 -3.82 -4.17 9.09
C ILE A 27 -3.30 -3.43 7.86
N VAL A 28 -3.03 -2.12 7.98
CA VAL A 28 -2.48 -1.32 6.88
C VAL A 28 -1.12 -1.85 6.42
N ARG A 29 -0.25 -2.26 7.36
CA ARG A 29 1.04 -2.88 7.04
C ARG A 29 0.86 -4.19 6.26
N ASN A 30 -0.03 -5.07 6.69
CA ASN A 30 -0.32 -6.31 5.98
C ASN A 30 -0.87 -6.06 4.57
N LEU A 31 -1.75 -5.07 4.40
CA LEU A 31 -2.29 -4.71 3.09
C LEU A 31 -1.20 -4.25 2.12
N ARG A 32 -0.26 -3.42 2.58
CA ARG A 32 0.90 -3.02 1.75
C ARG A 32 1.74 -4.21 1.32
N GLN A 33 2.07 -5.09 2.26
CA GLN A 33 2.88 -6.28 1.96
C GLN A 33 2.21 -7.17 0.90
N VAL A 34 0.89 -7.36 1.01
CA VAL A 34 0.11 -8.12 0.00
C VAL A 34 0.14 -7.42 -1.36
N ILE A 35 -0.08 -6.09 -1.40
CA ILE A 35 -0.07 -5.31 -2.64
C ILE A 35 1.30 -5.37 -3.32
N ASP A 36 2.38 -5.16 -2.56
CA ASP A 36 3.74 -5.16 -3.10
C ASP A 36 4.15 -6.55 -3.59
N LEU A 37 3.76 -7.61 -2.87
CA LEU A 37 3.96 -8.98 -3.33
C LEU A 37 3.22 -9.24 -4.64
N CYS A 38 1.96 -8.83 -4.77
CA CYS A 38 1.21 -8.98 -6.02
C CYS A 38 1.85 -8.21 -7.18
N ARG A 39 2.41 -7.01 -6.93
CA ARG A 39 3.18 -6.27 -7.95
C ARG A 39 4.41 -7.05 -8.39
N GLN A 40 5.23 -7.52 -7.45
CA GLN A 40 6.43 -8.30 -7.73
C GLN A 40 6.11 -9.58 -8.53
N ILE A 41 5.04 -10.29 -8.17
CA ILE A 41 4.56 -11.46 -8.93
C ILE A 41 4.20 -11.07 -10.37
N GLY A 42 3.49 -9.96 -10.55
CA GLY A 42 3.09 -9.47 -11.88
C GLY A 42 4.27 -9.02 -12.77
N GLU A 43 5.41 -8.68 -12.18
CA GLU A 43 6.64 -8.31 -12.89
C GLU A 43 7.48 -9.52 -13.31
N VAL A 44 7.54 -10.55 -12.47
CA VAL A 44 8.43 -11.71 -12.68
C VAL A 44 7.78 -12.81 -13.52
N VAL A 45 6.45 -12.96 -13.46
CA VAL A 45 5.76 -14.07 -14.13
C VAL A 45 5.56 -13.79 -15.62
N SER A 46 5.94 -14.74 -16.48
CA SER A 46 5.72 -14.66 -17.94
C SER A 46 4.29 -15.03 -18.36
N ASP A 47 3.60 -15.85 -17.57
CA ASP A 47 2.22 -16.28 -17.82
C ASP A 47 1.25 -15.07 -17.77
N PRO A 48 0.51 -14.80 -18.87
CA PRO A 48 -0.39 -13.66 -18.96
C PRO A 48 -1.60 -13.75 -18.03
N ASP A 49 -2.10 -14.94 -17.71
CA ASP A 49 -3.25 -15.14 -16.85
C ASP A 49 -2.87 -14.86 -15.38
N VAL A 50 -1.72 -15.37 -14.95
CA VAL A 50 -1.18 -15.11 -13.62
C VAL A 50 -0.88 -13.62 -13.42
N ARG A 51 -0.29 -12.97 -14.43
CA ARG A 51 -0.11 -11.51 -14.42
C ARG A 51 -1.43 -10.76 -14.31
N GLY A 52 -2.46 -11.22 -15.02
CA GLY A 52 -3.80 -10.65 -14.97
C GLY A 52 -4.40 -10.72 -13.56
N VAL A 53 -4.36 -11.90 -12.94
CA VAL A 53 -4.87 -12.12 -11.59
C VAL A 53 -4.10 -11.28 -10.56
N ALA A 54 -2.77 -11.20 -10.66
CA ALA A 54 -1.95 -10.38 -9.77
C ALA A 54 -2.33 -8.89 -9.85
N ARG A 55 -2.53 -8.35 -11.06
CA ARG A 55 -2.98 -6.96 -11.26
C ARG A 55 -4.39 -6.73 -10.72
N GLN A 56 -5.29 -7.70 -10.90
CA GLN A 56 -6.65 -7.62 -10.37
C GLN A 56 -6.65 -7.63 -8.82
N ALA A 57 -5.77 -8.41 -8.19
CA ALA A 57 -5.60 -8.41 -6.74
C ALA A 57 -5.11 -7.04 -6.22
N VAL A 58 -4.11 -6.43 -6.88
CA VAL A 58 -3.66 -5.07 -6.56
C VAL A 58 -4.82 -4.08 -6.63
N SER A 59 -5.59 -4.09 -7.73
CA SER A 59 -6.73 -3.19 -7.90
C SER A 59 -7.79 -3.35 -6.80
N GLN A 60 -8.05 -4.58 -6.35
CA GLN A 60 -9.06 -4.85 -5.31
C GLN A 60 -8.60 -4.45 -3.91
N CYS A 61 -7.29 -4.58 -3.63
CA CYS A 61 -6.73 -4.25 -2.33
C CYS A 61 -6.38 -2.75 -2.21
N THR A 62 -6.22 -2.03 -3.33
CA THR A 62 -6.01 -0.57 -3.37
C THR A 62 -7.34 0.17 -3.33
N ARG A 63 -8.03 0.17 -2.18
CA ARG A 63 -9.27 0.93 -1.94
C ARG A 63 -9.10 1.94 -0.80
N GLY A 64 -9.85 3.05 -0.83
CA GLY A 64 -9.96 4.01 0.28
C GLY A 64 -8.62 4.43 0.90
N VAL A 65 -8.46 4.21 2.22
CA VAL A 65 -7.33 4.63 3.09
C VAL A 65 -5.94 4.27 2.54
N VAL A 66 -5.81 3.25 1.70
CA VAL A 66 -4.53 2.88 1.07
C VAL A 66 -4.08 3.94 0.03
N VAL A 67 -5.01 4.65 -0.60
CA VAL A 67 -4.73 5.71 -1.57
C VAL A 67 -4.20 6.97 -0.87
N ASP A 68 -4.82 7.40 0.22
CA ASP A 68 -4.43 8.63 0.94
C ASP A 68 -3.01 8.54 1.53
N ILE A 69 -2.59 7.37 2.01
CA ILE A 69 -1.24 7.23 2.59
C ILE A 69 -0.16 7.07 1.49
N ALA A 70 -0.49 6.52 0.32
CA ALA A 70 0.46 6.48 -0.81
C ALA A 70 0.77 7.90 -1.34
N SER A 71 -0.22 8.80 -1.32
CA SER A 71 -0.02 10.23 -1.60
C SER A 71 0.78 10.94 -0.49
N ALA A 72 0.61 10.54 0.78
CA ALA A 72 1.38 11.08 1.89
C ALA A 72 2.88 10.71 1.83
N ASP A 73 3.21 9.47 1.43
CA ASP A 73 4.60 9.00 1.31
C ASP A 73 5.35 9.67 0.14
N SER A 74 4.61 10.09 -0.90
CA SER A 74 5.17 10.83 -2.03
C SER A 74 5.53 12.30 -1.70
N SER A 75 4.96 12.85 -0.62
CA SER A 75 5.08 14.27 -0.27
C SER A 75 6.27 14.57 0.66
N SER A 76 6.75 13.59 1.43
CA SER A 76 7.90 13.74 2.33
C SER A 76 9.26 13.74 1.61
N GLY A 77 9.31 13.30 0.35
CA GLY A 77 10.54 13.21 -0.44
C GLY A 77 11.05 14.53 -1.04
N ILE A 78 10.27 15.61 -0.99
CA ILE A 78 10.60 16.88 -1.68
C ILE A 78 11.09 17.98 -0.72
N GLU A 79 10.78 17.93 0.59
CA GLU A 79 11.15 19.03 1.51
C GLU A 79 12.64 19.03 1.93
N HIS A 80 13.34 17.89 1.85
CA HIS A 80 14.75 17.80 2.27
C HIS A 80 15.76 18.21 1.17
N ALA A 81 15.32 18.37 -0.08
CA ALA A 81 16.20 18.66 -1.21
C ALA A 81 16.49 20.17 -1.42
N ILE A 82 15.83 21.06 -0.67
CA ILE A 82 16.00 22.52 -0.76
C ILE A 82 16.30 23.07 0.64
N GLY A 83 17.40 22.63 1.25
CA GLY A 83 18.01 23.35 2.38
C GLY A 83 18.63 24.66 1.88
N PRO A 84 18.58 25.77 2.64
CA PRO A 84 19.16 27.03 2.21
C PRO A 84 20.68 26.86 2.06
N ASN A 85 21.20 27.22 0.89
CA ASN A 85 22.63 27.21 0.59
C ASN A 85 23.36 28.19 1.52
N VAL A 86 23.81 27.72 2.69
CA VAL A 86 24.78 28.43 3.53
C VAL A 86 26.16 28.23 2.89
N TRP A 87 26.43 29.02 1.87
CA TRP A 87 27.78 29.25 1.33
C TRP A 87 27.96 30.76 1.09
N ASP A 88 27.73 31.56 2.14
CA ASP A 88 28.23 32.93 2.18
C ASP A 88 29.53 32.91 2.98
N GLY A 89 30.62 32.67 2.24
CA GLY A 89 31.95 33.00 2.72
C GLY A 89 32.14 34.52 2.68
N ASN A 90 32.24 35.12 3.86
CA ASN A 90 33.03 36.33 4.14
C ASN A 90 33.22 36.49 5.66
#